data_AF-A0A9D6NQW9-F1
#
_entry.id   AF-A0A9D6NQW9-F1
#
_cell.length_a   1.000
_cell.length_b   1.000
_cell.length_c   1.000
_cell.angle_alpha   90.00
_cell.angle_beta   90.00
_cell.angle_gamma   90.00
#
_symmetry.space_group_name_H-M   'P 1'
#
loop_
_entity.id
_entity.type
_entity.pdbx_description
1 polymer ?
#
loop_
_entity_poly.entity_id
_entity_poly.type
_entity_poly.pdbx_seq_one_letter_code
_entity_poly.pdbx_strand_id
1 'polypeptide(L)' 'MSEVHGQVVGNCATKVIGRSDSSELSDATYRFISQDVKAHLTRLDKGELLLSHPIYRQPVKIEFPRPAYQAIGHDYRG' A
#
# COMPACT_ATOMS: atom_id res chain seq x y z
N MET A 1 -6.32 -17.22 3.09
CA MET A 1 -5.04 -16.62 2.69
C MET A 1 -5.19 -16.27 1.21
N SER A 2 -4.80 -15.07 0.78
CA SER A 2 -5.01 -14.61 -0.61
C SER A 2 -4.53 -15.66 -1.63
N GLU A 3 -5.42 -16.12 -2.53
CA GLU A 3 -5.16 -17.21 -3.50
C GLU A 3 -4.38 -16.74 -4.75
N VAL A 4 -3.63 -15.64 -4.65
CA VAL A 4 -2.83 -15.14 -5.78
C VAL A 4 -1.53 -15.91 -5.85
N HIS A 5 -1.25 -16.50 -7.02
CA HIS A 5 -0.04 -17.27 -7.25
C HIS A 5 1.22 -16.41 -7.04
N GLY A 6 2.20 -16.93 -6.29
CA GLY A 6 3.40 -16.18 -5.90
C GLY A 6 4.21 -15.59 -7.06
N GLN A 7 4.19 -16.22 -8.24
CA GLN A 7 4.83 -15.66 -9.44
C GLN A 7 4.13 -14.40 -9.96
N VAL A 8 2.80 -14.33 -9.87
CA VAL A 8 2.05 -13.13 -10.26
C VAL A 8 2.48 -11.98 -9.36
N VAL A 9 2.50 -12.22 -8.05
CA VAL A 9 2.95 -11.19 -7.12
C VAL A 9 4.41 -10.85 -7.35
N GLY A 10 5.31 -11.83 -7.50
CA GLY A 10 6.74 -11.59 -7.75
C GLY A 10 7.03 -10.74 -8.98
N ASN A 11 6.27 -10.93 -10.06
CA ASN A 11 6.47 -10.24 -11.33
C ASN A 11 5.87 -8.82 -11.37
N CYS A 12 4.97 -8.48 -10.46
CA CYS A 12 4.44 -7.13 -10.36
C CYS A 12 5.51 -6.15 -9.86
N ALA A 13 5.97 -5.26 -10.73
CA ALA A 13 6.89 -4.18 -10.37
C ALA A 13 6.28 -3.21 -9.36
N THR A 14 5.00 -2.88 -9.50
CA THR A 14 4.28 -1.99 -8.58
C THR A 14 3.48 -2.79 -7.58
N LYS A 15 3.61 -2.45 -6.30
CA LYS A 15 2.82 -3.01 -5.20
C LYS A 15 2.25 -1.88 -4.36
N VAL A 16 0.97 -1.99 -4.04
CA VAL A 16 0.28 -1.07 -3.13
C VAL A 16 -0.32 -1.90 -2.01
N ILE A 17 0.02 -1.57 -0.78
CA ILE A 17 -0.36 -2.35 0.41
C ILE A 17 -1.07 -1.44 1.38
N GLY A 18 -2.26 -1.84 1.81
CA GLY A 18 -3.03 -1.13 2.83
C GLY A 18 -2.68 -1.60 4.24
N ARG A 19 -3.56 -1.30 5.19
CA ARG A 19 -3.46 -1.86 6.53
C ARG A 19 -3.64 -3.39 6.47
N SER A 20 -2.62 -4.11 6.92
CA SER A 20 -2.59 -5.58 6.99
C SER A 20 -2.20 -6.04 8.38
N ASP A 21 -2.72 -7.18 8.81
CA ASP A 21 -2.38 -7.77 10.11
C ASP A 21 -1.02 -8.50 10.08
N SER A 22 -0.51 -8.83 11.26
CA SER A 22 0.78 -9.51 11.41
C SER A 22 0.82 -10.90 10.78
N SER A 23 -0.31 -11.60 10.75
CA SER A 23 -0.39 -12.95 10.20
C SER A 23 -0.28 -12.89 8.68
N GLU A 24 -0.96 -11.95 8.02
CA GLU A 24 -0.80 -11.69 6.59
C GLU A 24 0.65 -11.26 6.26
N LEU A 25 1.21 -10.32 7.02
CA LEU A 25 2.57 -9.79 6.77
C LEU A 25 3.70 -10.81 7.02
N SER A 26 3.38 -11.96 7.62
CA SER A 26 4.32 -13.08 7.79
C SER A 26 4.52 -13.90 6.51
N ASP A 27 3.62 -13.75 5.52
CA ASP A 27 3.70 -14.44 4.24
C ASP A 27 5.01 -14.10 3.49
N ALA A 28 5.56 -15.08 2.77
CA ALA A 28 6.78 -14.93 1.99
C ALA A 28 6.72 -13.79 0.97
N THR A 29 5.52 -13.49 0.49
CA THR A 29 5.20 -12.41 -0.46
C THR A 29 5.59 -11.02 0.08
N TYR A 30 5.59 -10.82 1.41
CA TYR A 30 5.93 -9.55 2.06
C TYR A 30 7.38 -9.49 2.58
N ARG A 31 8.24 -10.47 2.26
CA ARG A 31 9.65 -10.50 2.75
C ARG A 31 10.51 -9.33 2.28
N PHE A 32 10.12 -8.65 1.20
CA PHE A 32 10.84 -7.47 0.70
C PHE A 32 10.64 -6.23 1.59
N ILE A 33 9.71 -6.27 2.55
CA ILE A 33 9.39 -5.18 3.46
C ILE A 33 10.14 -5.39 4.77
N SER A 34 10.82 -4.36 5.27
CA SER A 34 11.54 -4.42 6.55
C SER A 34 10.57 -4.60 7.72
N GLN A 35 11.06 -5.14 8.83
CA GLN A 35 10.23 -5.41 10.01
C GLN A 35 9.62 -4.12 10.60
N ASP A 36 10.37 -3.02 10.60
CA ASP A 36 9.87 -1.72 11.06
C ASP A 36 8.70 -1.24 10.19
N VAL A 37 8.82 -1.35 8.85
CA VAL A 37 7.75 -0.96 7.93
C VAL A 37 6.55 -1.89 8.09
N LYS A 38 6.73 -3.19 8.30
CA LYS A 38 5.62 -4.10 8.64
C LYS A 38 4.91 -3.69 9.92
N ALA A 39 5.65 -3.26 10.94
CA ALA A 39 5.04 -2.74 12.16
C ALA A 39 4.25 -1.45 11.90
N HIS A 40 4.64 -0.61 10.95
CA HIS A 40 3.83 0.55 10.53
C HIS A 40 2.58 0.14 9.74
N LEU A 41 2.67 -0.86 8.87
CA LEU A 41 1.54 -1.37 8.08
C LEU A 41 0.36 -1.83 8.95
N THR A 42 0.62 -2.39 10.14
CA THR A 42 -0.46 -2.82 11.05
C THR A 42 -1.25 -1.66 11.66
N ARG A 43 -0.69 -0.44 11.61
CA ARG A 43 -1.25 0.79 12.21
C ARG A 43 -1.62 1.87 11.20
N LEU A 44 -1.62 1.56 9.90
CA LEU A 44 -2.02 2.55 8.88
C LEU A 44 -3.44 3.04 9.12
N ASP A 45 -3.61 4.35 8.97
CA ASP A 45 -4.92 4.99 9.03
C ASP A 45 -5.70 4.77 7.73
N LYS A 46 -7.01 5.05 7.78
CA LYS A 46 -7.88 4.92 6.61
C LYS A 46 -7.38 5.81 5.47
N GLY A 47 -7.09 5.19 4.34
CA GLY A 47 -6.59 5.87 3.15
C GLY A 47 -5.07 5.93 3.08
N GLU A 48 -4.34 5.59 4.14
CA GLU A 48 -2.89 5.45 4.04
C GLU A 48 -2.52 4.11 3.39
N LEU A 49 -1.54 4.14 2.50
CA LEU A 49 -1.05 2.98 1.76
C LEU A 49 0.47 3.04 1.66
N LEU A 50 1.10 1.87 1.51
CA LEU A 50 2.51 1.75 1.17
C LEU A 50 2.65 1.41 -0.31
N LEU A 51 3.41 2.23 -1.03
CA LEU A 51 3.78 2.03 -2.43
C LEU A 51 5.21 1.50 -2.52
N SER A 52 5.38 0.35 -3.18
CA SER A 52 6.68 -0.18 -3.58
C SER A 52 6.77 -0.22 -5.09
N HIS A 53 7.80 0.40 -5.65
CA HIS A 53 8.07 0.42 -7.09
C HIS A 53 9.59 0.61 -7.33
N PRO A 54 10.20 -0.03 -8.35
CA PRO A 54 11.65 -0.02 -8.56
C PRO A 54 12.30 1.36 -8.70
N ILE A 55 11.55 2.39 -9.12
CA ILE A 55 12.07 3.76 -9.20
C ILE A 55 12.40 4.35 -7.83
N TYR A 56 11.75 3.86 -6.77
CA TYR A 56 11.94 4.32 -5.40
C TYR A 56 12.95 3.43 -4.69
N ARG A 57 13.95 4.04 -4.05
CA ARG A 57 14.95 3.33 -3.25
C ARG A 57 14.37 2.68 -1.99
N GLN A 58 13.25 3.22 -1.51
CA GLN A 58 12.55 2.76 -0.32
C GLN A 58 11.04 2.83 -0.60
N PRO A 59 10.23 1.96 0.04
CA PRO A 59 8.77 2.08 -0.02
C PRO A 59 8.29 3.46 0.46
N VAL A 60 7.29 4.00 -0.22
CA VAL A 60 6.78 5.35 0.03
C VAL A 60 5.36 5.25 0.61
N LYS A 61 5.08 6.00 1.69
CA LYS A 61 3.71 6.15 2.18
C LYS A 61 2.93 7.10 1.26
N ILE A 62 1.77 6.69 0.79
CA ILE A 62 0.86 7.49 -0.03
C ILE A 62 -0.51 7.57 0.63
N GLU A 63 -1.31 8.57 0.24
CA GLU A 63 -2.71 8.68 0.61
C GLU A 63 -3.60 8.34 -0.59
N PHE A 64 -4.61 7.53 -0.37
CA PHE A 64 -5.62 7.21 -1.36
C PHE A 64 -6.40 8.48 -1.69
N PRO A 65 -6.56 8.82 -2.99
CA PRO A 65 -7.18 10.07 -3.37
C PRO A 65 -8.63 10.13 -2.88
N ARG A 66 -9.08 11.32 -2.49
CA ARG A 66 -10.50 11.56 -2.21
C ARG A 66 -11.32 11.34 -3.47
N PRO A 67 -12.57 10.88 -3.35
CA PRO A 67 -13.45 10.69 -4.50
C PRO A 67 -13.54 11.96 -5.37
N ALA A 68 -13.48 11.81 -6.70
CA ALA A 68 -13.43 12.93 -7.63
C ALA A 68 -14.60 13.92 -7.50
N TYR A 69 -15.79 13.45 -7.10
CA TYR A 69 -16.95 14.34 -6.88
C TYR A 69 -16.74 15.32 -5.71
N GLN A 70 -15.89 14.99 -4.74
CA GLN A 70 -15.54 15.90 -3.64
C GLN A 70 -14.49 16.92 -4.07
N ALA A 71 -13.65 16.58 -5.04
CA ALA A 71 -12.68 17.52 -5.63
C ALA A 71 -13.39 18.57 -6.49
N ILE A 72 -14.33 18.15 -7.35
CA ILE A 72 -15.09 19.04 -8.24
C ILE A 72 -15.93 20.04 -7.46
N GLY A 73 -16.46 19.68 -6.27
CA GLY A 73 -17.26 20.58 -5.44
C GLY A 73 -16.46 21.65 -4.67
N HIS A 74 -15.14 21.52 -4.56
CA HIS A 74 -14.30 22.47 -3.82
C HIS A 74 -13.79 23.65 -4.67
N ASP A 75 -13.79 23.49 -6.01
CA ASP A 75 -13.37 24.53 -6.96
C ASP A 75 -14.45 25.58 -7.27
N TYR A 76 -15.66 25.43 -6.70
CA TYR A 76 -16.79 26.38 -6.86
C TYR A 76 -17.03 27.25 -5.61
N ARG A 77 -15.97 27.69 -4.94
CA ARG A 77 -16.03 28.79 -3.96
C ARG A 77 -15.08 29.91 -4.37
N GLY A 78 -15.44 30.60 -5.44
CA GLY A 78 -15.02 31.96 -5.74
C GLY A 78 -16.13 32.94 -5.35
#